data_AF-A0A945EDJ4-F1
#
_entry.id   AF-A0A945EDJ4-F1
#
_cell.length_a   1.000
_cell.length_b   1.000
_cell.length_c   1.000
_cell.angle_alpha   90.00
_cell.angle_beta   90.00
_cell.angle_gamma   90.00
#
_symmetry.space_group_name_H-M   'P 1'
#
loop_
_entity.id
_entity.type
_entity.pdbx_description
1 polymer ?
#
loop_
_entity_poly.entity_id
_entity_poly.type
_entity_poly.pdbx_seq_one_letter_code
_entity_poly.pdbx_strand_id
1 'polypeptide(L)'
;MNKKLSYKDYLDGTAKIINESKVEKEKYYTKILGRKFAVYPNVFSPKYFLDTKFFAQKLPIRKNEEFLEIGPGSGVTVVFAALRGA
;
A
#
# COMPACT_ATOMS: atom_id res chain seq x y z
N MET A 1 -1.99 -5.81 -30.57
CA MET A 1 -1.11 -6.75 -29.84
C MET A 1 -0.53 -6.02 -28.64
N ASN A 2 -0.79 -6.47 -27.40
CA ASN A 2 -0.10 -5.92 -26.24
C ASN A 2 1.35 -6.40 -26.26
N LYS A 3 2.30 -5.44 -26.32
CA LYS A 3 3.73 -5.74 -26.20
C LYS A 3 3.96 -6.37 -24.82
N LYS A 4 4.56 -7.55 -24.79
CA LYS A 4 4.95 -8.21 -23.54
C LYS A 4 6.06 -7.40 -22.89
N LEU A 5 5.86 -6.96 -21.65
CA LEU A 5 6.87 -6.23 -20.89
C LEU A 5 8.07 -7.13 -20.61
N SER A 6 9.27 -6.58 -20.76
CA SER A 6 10.51 -7.22 -20.33
C SER A 6 10.72 -7.05 -18.82
N TYR A 7 11.63 -7.83 -18.24
CA TYR A 7 12.03 -7.65 -16.85
C TYR A 7 12.66 -6.26 -16.60
N LYS A 8 13.39 -5.74 -17.58
CA LYS A 8 13.94 -4.38 -17.50
C LYS A 8 12.84 -3.32 -17.43
N ASP A 9 11.79 -3.44 -18.25
CA ASP A 9 10.65 -2.53 -18.21
C ASP A 9 9.97 -2.52 -16.82
N TYR A 10 9.90 -3.68 -16.16
CA TYR A 10 9.37 -3.79 -14.80
C TYR A 10 10.24 -3.08 -13.75
N LEU A 11 11.56 -3.29 -13.81
CA LEU A 11 12.51 -2.64 -12.89
C LEU A 11 12.49 -1.12 -13.07
N ASP A 12 12.55 -0.65 -14.31
CA ASP A 12 12.55 0.77 -14.64
C ASP A 12 11.24 1.44 -14.18
N GLY A 13 10.10 0.77 -14.39
CA GLY A 13 8.80 1.23 -13.91
C GLY A 13 8.72 1.31 -12.38
N THR A 14 9.23 0.30 -11.68
CA THR A 14 9.25 0.28 -10.21
C THR A 14 10.15 1.37 -9.65
N ALA A 15 11.36 1.52 -10.20
CA ALA A 15 12.32 2.56 -9.80
C ALA A 15 11.75 3.97 -10.00
N LYS A 16 11.01 4.19 -11.10
CA LYS A 16 10.30 5.45 -11.35
C LYS A 16 9.31 5.77 -10.22
N ILE A 17 8.41 4.83 -9.89
CA ILE A 17 7.40 5.04 -8.83
C ILE A 17 8.07 5.26 -7.47
N ILE A 18 9.14 4.51 -7.15
CA ILE A 18 9.93 4.72 -5.93
C ILE A 18 10.46 6.15 -5.87
N ASN A 19 11.06 6.65 -6.96
CA ASN A 19 11.61 8.00 -6.98
C ASN A 19 10.53 9.08 -6.91
N GLU A 20 9.38 8.88 -7.54
CA GLU A 20 8.22 9.76 -7.40
C GLU A 20 7.71 9.79 -5.94
N SER A 21 7.65 8.65 -5.25
CA SER A 21 7.18 8.62 -3.86
C SER A 21 8.11 9.35 -2.86
N LYS A 22 9.40 9.50 -3.19
CA LYS A 22 10.38 10.19 -2.34
C LYS A 22 10.21 11.71 -2.29
N VAL A 23 9.32 12.29 -3.10
CA VAL A 23 9.00 13.72 -3.05
C VAL A 23 8.29 14.10 -1.76
N GLU A 24 7.62 13.15 -1.11
CA GLU A 24 6.95 13.36 0.17
C GLU A 24 7.99 13.42 1.30
N LYS A 25 8.47 14.63 1.61
CA LYS A 25 9.48 14.88 2.66
C LYS A 25 8.90 15.11 4.04
N GLU A 26 7.60 15.38 4.10
CA GLU A 26 6.86 15.68 5.32
C GLU A 26 5.67 14.74 5.49
N LYS A 27 5.04 14.76 6.66
CA LYS A 27 3.79 14.02 6.90
C LYS A 27 2.72 14.51 5.92
N TYR A 28 2.11 13.58 5.20
CA TYR A 28 0.98 13.84 4.30
C TYR A 28 -0.19 12.91 4.60
N TYR A 29 -1.31 13.15 3.93
CA TYR A 29 -2.49 12.32 4.05
C TYR A 29 -2.89 11.76 2.70
N THR A 30 -3.36 10.51 2.71
CA THR A 30 -3.97 9.88 1.54
C THR A 30 -5.26 9.17 1.93
N LYS A 31 -6.15 8.95 0.96
CA LYS A 31 -7.45 8.32 1.17
C LYS A 31 -7.46 6.93 0.55
N ILE A 32 -7.59 5.90 1.38
CA ILE A 32 -7.69 4.50 0.95
C ILE A 32 -9.06 3.96 1.36
N LEU A 33 -9.82 3.44 0.40
CA LEU A 33 -11.16 2.86 0.59
C LEU A 33 -12.07 3.73 1.48
N GLY A 34 -12.09 5.05 1.23
CA GLY A 34 -12.94 5.98 1.98
C GLY A 34 -12.31 6.58 3.25
N ARG A 35 -11.19 6.05 3.75
CA ARG A 35 -10.58 6.45 5.02
C ARG A 35 -9.28 7.23 4.82
N LYS A 36 -9.05 8.22 5.68
CA LYS A 36 -7.86 9.09 5.67
C LYS A 36 -6.75 8.47 6.52
N PHE A 37 -5.57 8.28 5.94
CA PHE A 37 -4.38 7.77 6.63
C PHE A 37 -3.30 8.84 6.64
N ALA A 38 -2.64 9.02 7.78
CA ALA A 38 -1.40 9.80 7.87
C ALA A 38 -0.24 8.92 7.44
N VAL A 39 0.61 9.44 6.55
CA VAL A 39 1.82 8.76 6.12
C VAL A 39 3.00 9.66 6.42
N TYR A 40 4.00 9.12 7.10
CA TYR A 40 5.20 9.83 7.54
C TYR A 40 6.33 9.68 6.52
N PRO A 41 7.34 10.57 6.56
CA PRO A 41 8.54 10.44 5.72
C PRO A 41 9.19 9.07 5.88
N ASN A 42 9.75 8.54 4.78
CA ASN A 42 10.39 7.23 4.71
C ASN A 42 9.49 6.00 4.96
N VAL A 43 8.17 6.19 5.12
CA VAL A 43 7.20 5.09 5.12
C VAL A 43 6.76 4.77 3.70
N PHE A 44 6.67 3.48 3.36
CA PHE A 44 6.13 3.03 2.07
C PHE A 44 4.75 3.67 1.81
N SER A 45 4.58 4.25 0.61
CA SER A 45 3.45 5.13 0.34
C SER A 45 2.28 4.42 -0.34
N PRO A 46 1.11 4.31 0.32
CA PRO A 46 -0.10 3.81 -0.33
C PRO A 46 -0.73 4.82 -1.32
N LYS A 47 -0.14 6.02 -1.49
CA LYS A 47 -0.52 6.99 -2.52
C LYS A 47 0.02 6.60 -3.90
N TYR A 48 1.23 6.04 -3.95
CA TYR A 48 1.93 5.72 -5.21
C TYR A 48 1.82 4.24 -5.58
N PHE A 49 1.59 3.35 -4.61
CA PHE A 49 1.47 1.92 -4.83
C PHE A 49 0.04 1.43 -4.55
N LEU A 50 -0.60 0.86 -5.57
CA LEU A 50 -2.01 0.45 -5.54
C LEU A 50 -2.26 -0.91 -4.86
N ASP A 51 -1.20 -1.69 -4.68
CA ASP A 51 -1.19 -2.97 -3.98
C ASP A 51 -1.76 -2.85 -2.55
N THR A 52 -1.45 -1.78 -1.84
CA THR A 52 -2.00 -1.54 -0.48
C THR A 52 -3.53 -1.48 -0.50
N LYS A 53 -4.13 -0.76 -1.47
CA LYS A 53 -5.59 -0.73 -1.64
C LYS A 53 -6.13 -2.12 -2.01
N PHE A 54 -5.43 -2.84 -2.88
CA PHE A 54 -5.81 -4.19 -3.29
C PHE A 54 -5.85 -5.15 -2.09
N PHE A 55 -4.77 -5.24 -1.30
CA PHE A 55 -4.71 -6.11 -0.11
C PHE A 55 -5.76 -5.70 0.93
N ALA A 56 -5.84 -4.40 1.23
CA ALA A 56 -6.86 -3.88 2.14
C ALA A 56 -8.27 -4.23 1.69
N GLN A 57 -8.56 -4.35 0.38
CA GLN A 57 -9.87 -4.72 -0.14
C GLN A 57 -10.09 -6.23 -0.23
N LYS A 58 -9.05 -7.01 -0.54
CA LYS A 58 -9.18 -8.40 -1.00
C LYS A 58 -8.71 -9.47 -0.02
N LEU A 59 -7.92 -9.12 1.00
CA LEU A 59 -7.53 -10.12 2.00
C LEU A 59 -8.77 -10.69 2.71
N PRO A 60 -8.92 -12.03 2.75
CA PRO A 60 -10.11 -12.70 3.25
C PRO A 60 -10.11 -12.76 4.78
N ILE A 61 -10.26 -11.59 5.41
CA ILE A 61 -10.21 -11.48 6.87
C ILE A 61 -11.47 -12.06 7.50
N ARG A 62 -11.30 -12.94 8.49
CA ARG A 62 -12.40 -13.56 9.25
C ARG A 62 -12.58 -12.85 10.59
N LYS A 63 -13.84 -12.81 11.06
CA LYS A 63 -14.13 -12.31 12.40
C LYS A 63 -13.52 -13.21 13.47
N ASN A 64 -12.91 -12.61 14.48
CA ASN A 64 -12.18 -13.19 15.60
C ASN A 64 -10.92 -14.00 15.19
N GLU A 65 -10.33 -13.72 14.02
CA GLU A 65 -9.07 -14.38 13.65
C GLU A 65 -7.86 -13.61 14.17
N GLU A 66 -6.81 -14.33 14.56
CA GLU A 66 -5.53 -13.69 14.87
C GLU A 66 -4.82 -13.28 13.57
N PHE A 67 -4.55 -11.99 13.42
CA PHE A 67 -3.92 -11.43 12.21
C PHE A 67 -2.58 -10.77 12.51
N LEU A 68 -1.55 -11.13 11.75
CA LEU A 68 -0.21 -10.52 11.79
C LEU A 68 0.18 -10.03 10.39
N GLU A 69 0.48 -8.74 10.26
CA GLU A 69 1.14 -8.16 9.08
C GLU A 69 2.62 -7.90 9.41
N ILE A 70 3.52 -8.54 8.67
CA ILE A 70 4.96 -8.27 8.77
C ILE A 70 5.29 -7.12 7.82
N GLY A 71 5.93 -6.08 8.35
CA GLY A 71 6.25 -4.87 7.58
C GLY A 71 5.02 -4.01 7.26
N PRO A 72 4.19 -3.62 8.25
CA PRO A 72 2.90 -2.98 8.00
C PRO A 72 3.00 -1.56 7.40
N GLY A 73 4.18 -0.92 7.49
CA GLY A 73 4.42 0.41 6.93
C GLY A 73 3.39 1.44 7.39
N SER A 74 2.54 1.89 6.47
CA SER A 74 1.45 2.86 6.76
C SER A 74 0.29 2.27 7.58
N GLY A 75 0.29 0.96 7.84
CA GLY A 75 -0.70 0.25 8.66
C GLY A 75 -2.08 0.11 8.04
N VAL A 76 -2.24 0.45 6.75
CA VAL A 76 -3.54 0.43 6.08
C VAL A 76 -4.17 -0.96 6.13
N THR A 77 -3.40 -2.01 5.79
CA THR A 77 -3.92 -3.38 5.77
C THR A 77 -4.32 -3.84 7.18
N VAL A 78 -3.46 -3.66 8.20
CA VAL A 78 -3.80 -3.96 9.61
C VAL A 78 -5.09 -3.27 10.04
N VAL A 79 -5.24 -1.97 9.75
CA VAL A 79 -6.45 -1.23 10.13
C VAL A 79 -7.69 -1.83 9.47
N PHE A 80 -7.61 -2.23 8.20
CA PHE A 80 -8.74 -2.88 7.53
C PHE A 80 -9.00 -4.31 8.03
N ALA A 81 -7.98 -5.03 8.50
CA ALA A 81 -8.16 -6.32 9.16
C ALA A 81 -8.90 -6.16 10.50
N ALA A 82 -8.43 -5.26 11.37
CA ALA A 82 -9.10 -4.96 12.64
C ALA A 82 -10.54 -4.48 12.45
N LEU A 83 -10.80 -3.62 11.45
CA LEU A 83 -12.17 -3.16 11.14
C LEU A 83 -13.10 -4.28 10.65
N ARG A 84 -12.56 -5.38 10.13
CA ARG A 84 -13.33 -6.58 9.76
C ARG A 84 -13.49 -7.56 10.92
N GLY A 85 -12.87 -7.25 12.05
CA GLY A 85 -13.00 -8.00 13.29
C GLY A 85 -11.97 -9.10 13.47
N ALA A 86 -10.82 -9.05 12.78
CA ALA A 86 -9.63 -9.72 13.30
C ALA A 86 -9.30 -9.20 14.71
#